data_AF-A0A422M3J6-F1
#
_entry.id   AF-A0A422M3J6-F1
#
_cell.length_a   1.000
_cell.length_b   1.000
_cell.length_c   1.000
_cell.angle_alpha   90.00
_cell.angle_beta   90.00
_cell.angle_gamma   90.00
#
_symmetry.space_group_name_H-M   'P 1'
#
loop_
_entity.id
_entity.type
_entity.pdbx_description
1 polymer ?
#
loop_
_entity_poly.entity_id
_entity_poly.type
_entity_poly.pdbx_seq_one_letter_code
_entity_poly.pdbx_strand_id
1 'polypeptide(L)'
;MSSVALQRGALQLQTLISDPSAATKKYIQSEFTSKDNVTFFYVNTTALSNIDIDYAYIYYTRRGNLVTVNFQIHTIANQYNYLRLADIRPGYKPLLTNNIVASCLSFSDPGQSTAMYSSTPSGGTVGWYSNISKASGSYGGSVSYLTKDDYPTGDSFFG
;
A
#
# COMPACT_ATOMS: atom_id res chain seq x y z
N MET A 1 36.02 2.79 5.78
CA MET A 1 36.26 1.68 4.84
C MET A 1 34.90 1.30 4.27
N SER A 2 34.74 1.32 2.94
CA SER A 2 33.55 0.84 2.25
C SER A 2 33.85 -0.52 1.62
N SER A 3 32.85 -1.38 1.54
CA SER A 3 32.96 -2.69 0.90
C SER A 3 31.78 -2.93 -0.03
N VAL A 4 32.02 -3.75 -1.05
CA VAL A 4 31.04 -4.14 -2.07
C VAL A 4 31.07 -5.64 -2.21
N ALA A 5 29.90 -6.29 -2.13
CA ALA A 5 29.74 -7.72 -2.36
C ALA A 5 28.62 -7.98 -3.37
N LEU A 6 28.85 -8.93 -4.28
CA LEU A 6 27.86 -9.43 -5.22
C LEU A 6 27.57 -10.90 -4.90
N GLN A 7 26.34 -11.20 -4.49
CA GLN A 7 25.92 -12.57 -4.19
C GLN A 7 24.45 -12.77 -4.55
N ARG A 8 24.12 -13.88 -5.23
CA ARG A 8 22.73 -14.27 -5.56
C ARG A 8 21.90 -13.20 -6.31
N GLY A 9 22.55 -12.38 -7.14
CA GLY A 9 21.88 -11.29 -7.88
C GLY A 9 21.57 -10.06 -7.03
N ALA A 10 22.17 -9.96 -5.84
CA ALA A 10 22.10 -8.80 -4.97
C ALA A 10 23.46 -8.10 -4.88
N LEU A 11 23.45 -6.76 -4.87
CA LEU A 11 24.56 -5.88 -4.57
C LEU A 11 24.42 -5.36 -3.14
N GLN A 12 25.36 -5.72 -2.27
CA GLN A 12 25.43 -5.21 -0.92
C GLN A 12 26.48 -4.11 -0.82
N LEU A 13 26.07 -2.94 -0.32
CA LEU A 13 26.92 -1.78 -0.07
C LEU A 13 26.97 -1.50 1.43
N GLN A 14 28.17 -1.36 1.98
CA GLN A 14 28.36 -0.99 3.37
C GLN A 14 29.15 0.32 3.49
N THR A 15 28.60 1.27 4.22
CA THR A 15 29.23 2.57 4.46
C THR A 15 29.33 2.85 5.95
N LEU A 16 30.54 3.17 6.40
CA LEU A 16 30.80 3.68 7.75
C LEU A 16 30.30 5.13 7.84
N ILE A 17 29.43 5.42 8.81
CA ILE A 17 28.80 6.75 8.97
C ILE A 17 29.31 7.55 10.17
N SER A 18 30.44 7.14 10.73
CA SER A 18 31.06 7.76 11.91
C SER A 18 32.58 7.65 11.80
N ASP A 19 33.32 8.43 12.59
CA ASP A 19 34.77 8.39 12.64
C ASP A 19 35.29 6.93 12.81
N PRO A 20 36.24 6.46 11.97
CA PRO A 20 36.90 5.16 12.12
C PRO A 20 37.55 4.92 13.48
N SER A 21 37.75 5.94 14.31
CA SER A 21 38.33 5.86 15.65
C SER A 21 37.28 6.04 16.76
N ALA A 22 36.04 6.39 16.43
CA ALA A 22 34.98 6.54 17.42
C ALA A 22 34.72 5.22 18.15
N ALA A 23 34.40 5.27 19.44
CA ALA A 23 34.00 4.08 20.19
C ALA A 23 32.62 3.53 19.73
N THR A 24 31.78 4.38 19.14
CA THR A 24 30.40 4.07 18.72
C THR A 24 30.25 3.99 17.20
N LYS A 25 31.14 3.25 16.52
CA LYS A 25 31.13 3.14 15.06
C LYS A 25 29.80 2.56 14.57
N LYS A 26 29.20 3.18 13.55
CA LYS A 26 27.96 2.70 12.92
C LYS A 26 28.17 2.44 11.43
N TYR A 27 27.55 1.39 10.94
CA TYR A 27 27.51 1.05 9.51
C TYR A 27 26.08 1.15 9.02
N ILE A 28 25.91 1.70 7.81
CA ILE A 28 24.69 1.51 7.02
C ILE A 28 24.98 0.42 6.01
N GLN A 29 24.09 -0.56 5.93
CA GLN A 29 24.10 -1.60 4.91
C GLN A 29 22.89 -1.39 4.01
N SER A 30 23.13 -1.42 2.70
CA SER A 30 22.08 -1.43 1.67
C SER A 30 22.23 -2.68 0.83
N GLU A 31 21.13 -3.34 0.53
CA GLU A 31 21.07 -4.47 -0.40
C GLU A 31 20.16 -4.09 -1.57
N PHE A 32 20.67 -4.26 -2.79
CA PHE A 32 19.95 -4.00 -4.03
C PHE A 32 19.82 -5.30 -4.80
N THR A 33 18.60 -5.74 -5.03
CA THR A 33 18.23 -6.90 -5.84
C THR A 33 17.60 -6.43 -7.15
N SER A 34 17.55 -7.31 -8.15
CA SER A 34 16.84 -7.00 -9.41
C SER A 34 15.36 -6.64 -9.18
N LYS A 35 14.73 -7.17 -8.12
CA LYS A 35 13.34 -6.87 -7.75
C LYS A 35 13.14 -5.40 -7.38
N ASP A 36 14.18 -4.71 -6.91
CA ASP A 36 14.10 -3.29 -6.54
C ASP A 36 13.87 -2.36 -7.73
N ASN A 37 14.20 -2.80 -8.95
CA ASN A 37 13.96 -2.04 -10.17
C ASN A 37 12.69 -2.47 -10.93
N VAL A 38 12.03 -3.52 -10.46
CA VAL A 38 10.81 -4.07 -11.07
C VAL A 38 9.58 -3.36 -10.52
N THR A 39 8.60 -3.12 -11.38
CA THR A 39 7.27 -2.67 -10.97
C THR A 39 6.35 -3.88 -10.85
N PHE A 40 5.92 -4.19 -9.63
CA PHE A 40 4.90 -5.20 -9.36
C PHE A 40 3.52 -4.55 -9.39
N PHE A 41 2.52 -5.27 -9.88
CA PHE A 41 1.15 -4.79 -9.88
C PHE A 41 0.14 -5.91 -9.67
N TYR A 42 -0.95 -5.55 -8.98
CA TYR A 42 -2.09 -6.40 -8.74
C TYR A 42 -3.35 -5.73 -9.27
N VAL A 43 -4.09 -6.46 -10.11
CA VAL A 43 -5.41 -6.05 -10.57
C VAL A 43 -6.43 -6.95 -9.92
N ASN A 44 -7.24 -6.40 -9.01
CA ASN A 44 -8.36 -7.15 -8.47
C ASN A 44 -9.42 -7.36 -9.56
N THR A 45 -9.73 -8.61 -9.89
CA THR A 45 -10.75 -8.97 -10.88
C THR A 45 -12.04 -9.47 -10.25
N THR A 46 -12.06 -9.68 -8.94
CA THR A 46 -13.25 -10.12 -8.20
C THR A 46 -13.78 -8.97 -7.36
N ALA A 47 -15.04 -8.61 -7.56
CA ALA A 47 -15.67 -7.52 -6.82
C ALA A 47 -15.67 -7.81 -5.31
N LEU A 48 -15.26 -6.82 -4.53
CA LEU A 48 -15.39 -6.79 -3.08
C LEU A 48 -16.71 -6.10 -2.73
N SER A 49 -17.34 -6.52 -1.64
CA SER A 49 -18.62 -5.96 -1.22
C SER A 49 -18.78 -5.99 0.30
N ASN A 50 -19.62 -5.11 0.82
CA ASN A 50 -20.17 -5.17 2.17
C ASN A 50 -21.59 -4.59 2.15
N ILE A 51 -22.20 -4.35 3.31
CA ILE A 51 -23.59 -3.85 3.38
C ILE A 51 -23.78 -2.44 2.77
N ASP A 52 -22.71 -1.67 2.64
CA ASP A 52 -22.73 -0.28 2.16
C ASP A 52 -22.13 -0.13 0.74
N ILE A 53 -21.49 -1.18 0.21
CA ILE A 53 -20.78 -1.25 -1.08
C ILE A 53 -21.19 -2.52 -1.80
N ASP A 54 -21.86 -2.40 -2.95
CA ASP A 54 -22.25 -3.54 -3.79
C ASP A 54 -21.10 -4.04 -4.66
N TYR A 55 -20.21 -3.15 -5.11
CA TYR A 55 -18.95 -3.54 -5.72
C TYR A 55 -17.79 -2.58 -5.45
N ALA A 56 -16.60 -3.13 -5.28
CA ALA A 56 -15.35 -2.39 -5.25
C ALA A 56 -14.18 -3.20 -5.79
N TYR A 57 -13.21 -2.48 -6.36
CA TYR A 57 -11.94 -3.01 -6.84
C TYR A 57 -10.78 -2.22 -6.23
N ILE A 58 -9.70 -2.95 -5.93
CA ILE A 58 -8.48 -2.40 -5.34
C ILE A 58 -7.32 -2.83 -6.24
N TYR A 59 -6.58 -1.84 -6.73
CA TYR A 59 -5.44 -2.06 -7.63
C TYR A 59 -4.18 -1.59 -6.93
N TYR A 60 -3.12 -2.39 -6.98
CA TYR A 60 -1.84 -2.00 -6.40
C TYR A 60 -0.76 -1.91 -7.47
N THR A 61 0.13 -0.94 -7.33
CA THR A 61 1.42 -0.90 -8.01
C THR A 61 2.52 -0.66 -6.97
N ARG A 62 3.67 -1.30 -7.15
CA ARG A 62 4.82 -1.16 -6.26
C ARG A 62 6.12 -1.18 -7.04
N ARG A 63 7.01 -0.23 -6.77
CA ARG A 63 8.42 -0.27 -7.18
C ARG A 63 9.28 0.10 -5.98
N GLY A 64 10.23 -0.76 -5.63
CA GLY A 64 10.96 -0.57 -4.38
C GLY A 64 10.02 -0.61 -3.17
N ASN A 65 10.17 0.37 -2.29
CA ASN A 65 9.31 0.57 -1.13
C ASN A 65 8.10 1.46 -1.39
N LEU A 66 7.97 2.05 -2.59
CA LEU A 66 6.84 2.92 -2.92
C LEU A 66 5.69 2.07 -3.46
N VAL A 67 4.54 2.17 -2.82
CA VAL A 67 3.28 1.57 -3.24
C VAL A 67 2.31 2.67 -3.63
N THR A 68 1.58 2.49 -4.72
CA THR A 68 0.36 3.23 -5.02
C THR A 68 -0.81 2.25 -5.04
N VAL A 69 -1.86 2.58 -4.28
CA VAL A 69 -3.12 1.84 -4.32
C VAL A 69 -4.20 2.72 -4.96
N ASN A 70 -5.03 2.11 -5.79
CA ASN A 70 -6.16 2.77 -6.44
C ASN A 70 -7.44 2.03 -6.01
N PHE A 71 -8.47 2.80 -5.71
CA PHE A 71 -9.78 2.32 -5.31
C PHE A 71 -10.80 2.72 -6.36
N GLN A 72 -11.65 1.76 -6.72
CA GLN A 72 -12.88 1.99 -7.46
C GLN A 72 -14.00 1.40 -6.62
N ILE A 73 -14.98 2.21 -6.27
CA ILE A 73 -16.01 1.83 -5.30
C ILE A 73 -17.35 2.29 -5.84
N HIS A 74 -18.36 1.46 -5.70
CA HIS A 74 -19.74 1.88 -5.83
C HIS A 74 -20.45 1.71 -4.49
N THR A 75 -21.05 2.79 -4.02
CA THR A 75 -21.74 2.82 -2.73
C THR A 75 -23.24 2.68 -2.96
N ILE A 76 -23.88 1.92 -2.08
CA ILE A 76 -25.34 1.79 -1.97
C ILE A 76 -25.84 2.14 -0.56
N ALA A 77 -24.93 2.70 0.26
CA ALA A 77 -25.09 2.88 1.69
C ALA A 77 -26.30 3.73 2.07
N ASN A 78 -27.05 3.24 3.07
CA ASN A 78 -28.12 3.98 3.74
C ASN A 78 -27.74 4.45 5.16
N GLN A 79 -26.62 3.95 5.72
CA GLN A 79 -26.26 4.16 7.13
C GLN A 79 -24.82 4.67 7.39
N TYR A 80 -24.01 4.94 6.36
CA TYR A 80 -22.71 5.62 6.48
C TYR A 80 -21.74 5.02 7.51
N ASN A 81 -21.58 3.69 7.51
CA ASN A 81 -20.81 3.00 8.53
C ASN A 81 -19.29 3.02 8.23
N TYR A 82 -18.49 2.82 9.29
CA TYR A 82 -17.07 2.51 9.15
C TYR A 82 -16.84 1.01 9.08
N LEU A 83 -16.72 0.47 7.87
CA LEU A 83 -16.74 -0.98 7.64
C LEU A 83 -15.50 -1.47 6.91
N ARG A 84 -15.10 -2.70 7.24
CA ARG A 84 -14.04 -3.41 6.52
C ARG A 84 -14.52 -3.73 5.11
N LEU A 85 -13.64 -3.55 4.14
CA LEU A 85 -13.83 -3.98 2.76
C LEU A 85 -12.97 -5.20 2.42
N ALA A 86 -11.69 -5.16 2.78
CA ALA A 86 -10.75 -6.26 2.51
C ALA A 86 -9.49 -6.19 3.37
N ASP A 87 -8.76 -7.31 3.47
CA ASP A 87 -7.39 -7.35 3.98
C ASP A 87 -6.44 -6.65 3.01
N ILE A 88 -5.38 -6.01 3.53
CA ILE A 88 -4.33 -5.49 2.65
C ILE A 88 -3.49 -6.65 2.13
N ARG A 89 -3.31 -6.68 0.80
CA ARG A 89 -2.56 -7.74 0.11
C ARG A 89 -1.12 -7.82 0.64
N PRO A 90 -0.58 -9.03 0.91
CA PRO A 90 0.82 -9.20 1.27
C PRO A 90 1.75 -8.58 0.21
N GLY A 91 2.79 -7.88 0.67
CA GLY A 91 3.68 -7.15 -0.23
C GLY A 91 3.27 -5.70 -0.47
N TYR A 92 2.16 -5.26 0.12
CA TYR A 92 1.65 -3.90 -0.01
C TYR A 92 1.22 -3.28 1.32
N LYS A 93 1.52 -3.89 2.48
CA LYS A 93 1.10 -3.31 3.77
C LYS A 93 1.80 -1.97 4.03
N PRO A 94 1.08 -0.93 4.43
CA PRO A 94 1.70 0.35 4.76
C PRO A 94 2.66 0.27 5.94
N LEU A 95 3.78 0.97 5.84
CA LEU A 95 4.69 1.22 6.97
C LEU A 95 3.95 1.94 8.10
N LEU A 96 3.16 2.96 7.76
CA LEU A 96 2.33 3.71 8.70
C LEU A 96 0.94 3.09 8.77
N THR A 97 0.84 1.96 9.46
CA THR A 97 -0.45 1.29 9.71
C THR A 97 -1.42 2.25 10.40
N ASN A 98 -2.71 2.16 10.05
CA ASN A 98 -3.79 3.03 10.56
C ASN A 98 -3.71 4.52 10.15
N ASN A 99 -2.75 4.91 9.32
CA ASN A 99 -2.50 6.32 8.98
C ASN A 99 -2.53 6.61 7.48
N ILE A 100 -2.85 5.62 6.63
CA ILE A 100 -3.05 5.83 5.20
C ILE A 100 -4.53 6.08 4.93
N VAL A 101 -4.83 7.21 4.29
CA VAL A 101 -6.17 7.60 3.88
C VAL A 101 -6.15 8.03 2.42
N ALA A 102 -7.09 7.52 1.64
CA ALA A 102 -7.36 8.00 0.29
C ALA A 102 -8.71 8.71 0.26
N SER A 103 -8.72 9.95 -0.23
CA SER A 103 -9.97 10.59 -0.65
C SER A 103 -10.39 10.01 -1.99
N CYS A 104 -11.60 9.45 -2.04
CA CYS A 104 -12.19 8.89 -3.24
C CYS A 104 -13.31 9.83 -3.68
N LEU A 105 -13.08 10.56 -4.77
CA LEU A 105 -14.03 11.55 -5.29
C LEU A 105 -15.15 10.85 -6.05
N SER A 106 -16.35 11.43 -5.99
CA SER A 106 -17.50 10.92 -6.72
C SER A 106 -17.37 11.19 -8.23
N PHE A 107 -17.67 10.19 -9.04
CA PHE A 107 -17.91 10.31 -10.47
C PHE A 107 -19.38 10.67 -10.78
N SER A 108 -20.28 10.44 -9.82
CA SER A 108 -21.73 10.62 -9.99
C SER A 108 -22.21 11.98 -9.51
N ASP A 109 -21.60 12.52 -8.45
CA ASP A 109 -22.08 13.71 -7.73
C ASP A 109 -20.93 14.69 -7.45
N PRO A 110 -20.80 15.78 -8.23
CA PRO A 110 -19.75 16.77 -8.03
C PRO A 110 -19.67 17.30 -6.59
N GLY A 111 -18.45 17.38 -6.06
CA GLY A 111 -18.18 17.86 -4.70
C GLY A 111 -18.45 16.83 -3.59
N GLN A 112 -18.85 15.60 -3.93
CA GLN A 112 -18.97 14.50 -2.96
C GLN A 112 -17.72 13.64 -2.94
N SER A 113 -17.41 13.07 -1.77
CA SER A 113 -16.28 12.15 -1.60
C SER A 113 -16.55 11.09 -0.54
N THR A 114 -15.90 9.95 -0.65
CA THR A 114 -15.80 8.92 0.38
C THR A 114 -14.33 8.74 0.74
N ALA A 115 -14.04 8.12 1.88
CA ALA A 115 -12.67 7.90 2.31
C ALA A 115 -12.38 6.42 2.54
N MET A 116 -11.20 5.99 2.08
CA MET A 116 -10.65 4.67 2.32
C MET A 116 -9.49 4.77 3.30
N TYR A 117 -9.51 3.94 4.34
CA TYR A 117 -8.54 3.97 5.43
C TYR A 117 -7.83 2.63 5.51
N SER A 118 -6.51 2.64 5.63
CA SER A 118 -5.81 1.50 6.22
C SER A 118 -6.21 1.44 7.69
N SER A 119 -6.68 0.31 8.20
CA SER A 119 -7.11 0.22 9.59
C SER A 119 -7.06 -1.20 10.16
N THR A 120 -7.02 -1.26 11.48
CA THR A 120 -6.91 -2.51 12.27
C THR A 120 -7.70 -2.41 13.57
N PRO A 121 -9.00 -2.05 13.54
CA PRO A 121 -9.79 -1.99 14.76
C PRO A 121 -9.77 -3.39 15.40
N SER A 122 -9.38 -3.48 16.67
CA SER A 122 -9.33 -4.71 17.47
C SER A 122 -8.09 -5.63 17.34
N GLY A 123 -6.98 -5.17 16.75
CA GLY A 123 -5.71 -5.93 16.77
C GLY A 123 -5.65 -7.13 15.82
N GLY A 124 -6.51 -7.16 14.79
CA GLY A 124 -6.51 -8.17 13.72
C GLY A 124 -5.50 -7.88 12.59
N THR A 125 -5.79 -8.36 11.37
CA THR A 125 -5.01 -8.02 10.18
C THR A 125 -5.38 -6.63 9.68
N VAL A 126 -4.37 -5.87 9.27
CA VAL A 126 -4.55 -4.56 8.61
C VAL A 126 -5.41 -4.75 7.36
N GLY A 127 -6.49 -3.97 7.26
CA GLY A 127 -7.42 -3.99 6.14
C GLY A 127 -7.71 -2.59 5.60
N TRP A 128 -8.36 -2.54 4.45
CA TRP A 128 -9.00 -1.35 3.93
C TRP A 128 -10.41 -1.24 4.48
N TYR A 129 -10.73 -0.07 5.02
CA TYR A 129 -12.03 0.27 5.58
C TYR A 129 -12.59 1.48 4.83
N SER A 130 -13.88 1.45 4.51
CA SER A 130 -14.59 2.57 3.93
C SER A 130 -15.31 3.37 5.01
N ASN A 131 -15.28 4.70 4.91
CA ASN A 131 -16.23 5.60 5.59
C ASN A 131 -16.93 6.44 4.52
N ILE A 132 -18.21 6.14 4.28
CA ILE A 132 -18.99 6.79 3.23
C ILE A 132 -19.64 8.02 3.82
N SER A 133 -19.36 9.20 3.27
CA SER A 133 -19.84 10.46 3.83
C SER A 133 -21.18 10.93 3.23
N LYS A 134 -21.55 10.47 2.03
CA LYS A 134 -22.82 10.80 1.36
C LYS A 134 -23.07 9.93 0.11
N ALA A 135 -24.35 9.75 -0.23
CA ALA A 135 -24.95 9.28 -1.48
C ALA A 135 -24.45 7.97 -2.11
N SER A 136 -25.39 7.21 -2.66
CA SER A 136 -25.10 6.10 -3.57
C SER A 136 -24.44 6.62 -4.84
N GLY A 137 -23.41 5.94 -5.34
CA GLY A 137 -22.77 6.33 -6.58
C GLY A 137 -21.38 5.73 -6.76
N SER A 138 -20.75 6.05 -7.88
CA SER A 138 -19.39 5.61 -8.18
C SER A 138 -18.35 6.58 -7.63
N TYR A 139 -17.31 6.07 -6.99
CA TYR A 139 -16.21 6.81 -6.40
C TYR A 139 -14.87 6.23 -6.83
N GLY A 140 -13.85 7.08 -6.93
CA GLY A 140 -12.50 6.65 -7.25
C GLY A 140 -11.44 7.52 -6.57
N GLY A 141 -10.36 6.89 -6.14
CA GLY A 141 -9.26 7.59 -5.48
C GLY A 141 -7.98 6.77 -5.47
N SER A 142 -6.87 7.43 -5.21
CA SER A 142 -5.58 6.76 -5.05
C SER A 142 -4.78 7.38 -3.93
N VAL A 143 -3.86 6.60 -3.38
CA VAL A 143 -2.88 7.08 -2.40
C VAL A 143 -1.58 6.33 -2.57
N SER A 144 -0.48 7.05 -2.40
CA SER A 144 0.86 6.47 -2.37
C SER A 144 1.42 6.46 -0.96
N TYR A 145 2.11 5.38 -0.60
CA TYR A 145 2.72 5.21 0.72
C TYR A 145 3.96 4.33 0.64
N LEU A 146 4.73 4.31 1.72
CA LEU A 146 5.87 3.43 1.85
C LEU A 146 5.46 2.10 2.49
N THR A 147 6.04 1.00 2.02
CA THR A 147 5.95 -0.33 2.62
C THR A 147 7.33 -0.82 3.09
N LYS A 148 7.33 -1.73 4.07
CA LYS A 148 8.49 -2.54 4.44
C LYS A 148 8.24 -4.04 4.22
N ASP A 149 7.12 -4.41 3.60
CA ASP A 149 6.85 -5.80 3.30
C ASP A 149 7.89 -6.33 2.31
N ASP A 150 8.15 -7.63 2.39
CA ASP A 150 8.80 -8.36 1.30
C ASP A 150 8.05 -8.14 -0.02
N TYR A 151 8.72 -8.30 -1.16
CA TYR A 151 8.06 -8.19 -2.46
C TYR A 151 6.87 -9.15 -2.59
N PRO A 152 5.77 -8.72 -3.25
CA PRO A 152 4.58 -9.55 -3.41
C PRO A 152 4.90 -10.83 -4.20
N THR A 153 4.11 -11.88 -3.97
CA THR A 153 4.26 -13.19 -4.61
C THR A 153 3.01 -13.53 -5.42
N GLY A 154 3.20 -14.02 -6.64
CA GLY A 154 2.09 -14.32 -7.57
C GLY A 154 1.52 -13.12 -8.31
N ASP A 155 2.12 -11.93 -8.14
CA ASP A 155 1.70 -10.69 -8.78
C ASP A 155 2.41 -10.52 -10.13
N SER A 156 1.73 -9.85 -11.06
CA SER A 156 2.31 -9.49 -12.34
C SER A 156 3.39 -8.41 -12.17
N PHE A 157 4.36 -8.39 -13.08
CA PHE A 157 5.45 -7.42 -13.00
C PHE A 157 6.01 -7.04 -14.37
N PHE A 158 6.65 -5.86 -14.45
CA PHE A 158 7.42 -5.40 -15.61
C PHE A 158 8.65 -4.59 -15.17
N GLY A 159 9.66 -4.53 -16.06
CA GLY A 159 10.94 -3.87 -15.83
C GLY A 159 11.21 -2.79 -16.86
#